data_AF-A0A958G6I2-F1
#
_entry.id   AF-A0A958G6I2-F1
#
_cell.length_a   1.000
_cell.length_b   1.000
_cell.length_c   1.000
_cell.angle_alpha   90.00
_cell.angle_beta   90.00
_cell.angle_gamma   90.00
#
_symmetry.space_group_name_H-M   'P 1'
#
loop_
_entity.id
_entity.type
_entity.pdbx_description
1 polymer ?
#
loop_
_entity_poly.entity_id
_entity_poly.type
_entity_poly.pdbx_seq_one_letter_code
_entity_poly.pdbx_strand_id
1 'polypeptide(L)'
;QVLPAVQSVWKALYPTLAFEYFFLDDNFAKLYASESKLQQIVGYFTALAILIACLGLFGLASFTVAQRTKEIGIRKVLGASVANLLMLLLKEFALLVIVANLIAWPLAWYGMNAWLGDFAYRVDIGWWVFALAGG
;
A
#
# COMPACT_ATOMS: atom_id res chain seq x y z
N GLN A 1 3.41 -40.94 12.09
CA GLN A 1 3.13 -42.39 12.22
C GLN A 1 1.98 -42.88 11.34
N VAL A 2 1.20 -42.01 10.68
CA VAL A 2 0.04 -42.39 9.84
C VAL A 2 0.44 -42.86 8.42
N LEU A 3 1.51 -42.30 7.85
CA LEU A 3 2.03 -42.65 6.53
C LEU A 3 2.32 -44.15 6.29
N PRO A 4 3.02 -44.88 7.17
CA PRO A 4 3.28 -46.30 6.96
C PRO A 4 2.02 -47.16 6.97
N ALA A 5 1.00 -46.77 7.73
CA ALA A 5 -0.30 -47.45 7.77
C ALA A 5 -1.13 -47.20 6.49
N VAL A 6 -1.06 -46.00 5.93
CA VAL A 6 -1.69 -45.68 4.64
C VAL A 6 -0.99 -46.40 3.49
N GLN A 7 0.35 -46.50 3.53
CA GLN A 7 1.14 -47.18 2.51
C GLN A 7 0.87 -48.70 2.46
N SER A 8 0.66 -49.35 3.60
CA SER A 8 0.37 -50.80 3.65
C SER A 8 -1.01 -51.12 3.07
N VAL A 9 -2.02 -50.29 3.36
CA VAL A 9 -3.37 -50.42 2.79
C VAL A 9 -3.37 -50.14 1.28
N TRP A 10 -2.62 -49.13 0.83
CA TRP A 10 -2.50 -48.81 -0.60
C TRP A 10 -1.87 -49.94 -1.41
N LYS A 11 -0.78 -50.53 -0.91
CA LYS A 11 -0.11 -51.68 -1.55
C LYS A 11 -0.99 -52.93 -1.60
N ALA A 12 -1.88 -53.10 -0.62
CA ALA A 12 -2.81 -54.23 -0.60
C ALA A 12 -3.94 -54.09 -1.64
N LEU A 13 -4.35 -52.86 -1.97
CA LEU A 13 -5.44 -52.59 -2.91
C LEU A 13 -4.96 -52.38 -4.36
N TYR A 14 -3.77 -51.80 -4.57
CA TYR A 14 -3.22 -51.50 -5.90
C TYR A 14 -1.73 -51.88 -5.99
N PRO A 15 -1.39 -53.17 -6.17
CA PRO A 15 -0.01 -53.68 -6.08
C PRO A 15 0.91 -53.20 -7.21
N THR A 16 0.36 -52.74 -8.34
CA THR A 16 1.09 -52.38 -9.56
C THR A 16 1.38 -50.87 -9.68
N LEU A 17 0.85 -50.03 -8.79
CA LEU A 17 1.11 -48.58 -8.78
C LEU A 17 2.04 -48.18 -7.62
N ALA A 18 3.09 -47.43 -7.94
CA ALA A 18 3.99 -46.88 -6.93
C ALA A 18 3.22 -45.91 -6.01
N PHE A 19 3.37 -46.09 -4.70
CA PHE A 19 2.81 -45.15 -3.72
C PHE A 19 3.65 -43.87 -3.74
N GLU A 20 3.19 -42.89 -4.51
CA GLU A 20 3.71 -41.52 -4.47
C GLU A 20 2.95 -40.72 -3.41
N TYR A 21 3.68 -40.16 -2.45
CA TYR A 21 3.15 -39.25 -1.47
C TYR A 21 3.92 -37.94 -1.58
N PHE A 22 3.20 -36.83 -1.65
CA PHE A 22 3.76 -35.49 -1.61
C PHE A 22 3.23 -34.79 -0.37
N PHE A 23 4.13 -34.14 0.39
CA PHE A 23 3.72 -33.29 1.48
C PHE A 23 3.13 -32.00 0.90
N LEU A 24 1.85 -31.75 1.20
CA LEU A 24 1.15 -30.54 0.76
C LEU A 24 1.88 -29.27 1.26
N ASP A 25 2.46 -29.35 2.46
CA ASP A 25 3.23 -28.29 3.12
C ASP A 25 4.46 -27.86 2.31
N ASP A 26 5.20 -28.82 1.73
CA ASP A 26 6.40 -28.53 0.93
C ASP A 26 6.07 -27.82 -0.39
N ASN A 27 4.89 -28.09 -0.95
CA ASN A 27 4.45 -27.43 -2.18
C ASN A 27 3.92 -26.02 -1.88
N PHE A 28 3.13 -25.86 -0.82
CA PHE A 28 2.72 -24.53 -0.36
C PHE A 28 3.93 -23.66 -0.01
N ALA A 29 4.94 -24.19 0.68
CA ALA A 29 6.16 -23.45 1.00
C ALA A 29 6.87 -22.91 -0.26
N LYS A 30 6.89 -23.68 -1.36
CA LYS A 30 7.44 -23.23 -2.65
C LYS A 30 6.60 -22.13 -3.32
N LEU A 31 5.28 -22.25 -3.25
CA LEU A 31 4.36 -21.23 -3.77
C LEU A 31 4.51 -19.91 -2.99
N TYR A 32 4.49 -19.95 -1.66
CA TYR A 32 4.69 -18.78 -0.79
C TYR A 32 6.07 -18.12 -0.96
N ALA A 33 7.12 -18.91 -1.19
CA ALA A 33 8.46 -18.39 -1.41
C ALA A 33 8.58 -17.56 -2.72
N SER A 34 7.76 -17.87 -3.72
CA SER A 34 7.70 -17.10 -4.97
C SER A 34 6.94 -15.78 -4.76
N GLU A 35 5.82 -15.82 -4.03
CA GLU A 35 5.01 -14.64 -3.74
C GLU A 35 5.73 -13.63 -2.84
N SER A 36 6.48 -14.11 -1.84
CA SER A 36 7.25 -13.24 -0.92
C SER A 36 8.29 -12.38 -1.68
N LYS A 37 8.92 -12.93 -2.73
CA LYS A 37 9.90 -12.18 -3.53
C LYS A 37 9.23 -11.07 -4.34
N LEU A 38 8.06 -11.35 -4.93
CA LEU A 38 7.28 -10.37 -5.67
C LEU A 38 6.88 -9.21 -4.74
N GLN A 39 6.36 -9.53 -3.56
CA GLN A 39 5.98 -8.54 -2.55
C GLN A 39 7.16 -7.64 -2.16
N GLN A 40 8.35 -8.20 -1.96
CA GLN A 40 9.54 -7.42 -1.62
C GLN A 40 9.94 -6.46 -2.75
N ILE A 41 9.94 -6.93 -4.00
CA ILE A 41 10.29 -6.10 -5.17
C ILE A 41 9.30 -4.95 -5.30
N VAL A 42 7.99 -5.23 -5.26
CA VAL A 42 6.94 -4.19 -5.33
C VAL A 42 7.05 -3.22 -4.16
N GLY A 43 7.35 -3.71 -2.96
CA GLY A 43 7.60 -2.87 -1.78
C GLY A 43 8.72 -1.86 -2.01
N TYR A 44 9.86 -2.30 -2.53
CA TYR A 44 10.99 -1.40 -2.83
C TYR A 44 10.66 -0.37 -3.90
N PHE A 45 10.00 -0.77 -4.99
CA PHE A 45 9.57 0.16 -6.03
C PHE A 45 8.57 1.20 -5.51
N THR A 46 7.64 0.77 -4.65
CA THR A 46 6.67 1.67 -4.01
C THR A 46 7.37 2.69 -3.13
N ALA A 47 8.33 2.26 -2.30
CA ALA A 47 9.11 3.16 -1.45
C ALA A 47 9.91 4.19 -2.27
N LEU A 48 10.54 3.75 -3.36
CA LEU A 48 11.25 4.64 -4.28
C LEU A 48 10.31 5.63 -4.97
N ALA A 49 9.15 5.18 -5.44
CA ALA A 49 8.16 6.04 -6.08
C ALA A 49 7.67 7.13 -5.12
N ILE A 50 7.40 6.79 -3.86
CA ILE A 50 7.02 7.75 -2.82
C ILE A 50 8.13 8.78 -2.60
N LEU A 51 9.40 8.35 -2.48
CA LEU A 51 10.53 9.27 -2.31
C LEU A 51 10.65 10.25 -3.48
N ILE A 52 10.57 9.77 -4.72
CA ILE A 52 10.65 10.62 -5.91
C ILE A 52 9.49 11.62 -5.96
N ALA A 53 8.27 11.18 -5.64
CA ALA A 53 7.10 12.05 -5.57
C ALA A 53 7.29 13.17 -4.51
N CYS A 54 7.80 12.82 -3.33
CA CYS A 54 8.11 13.79 -2.28
C CYS A 54 9.17 14.80 -2.70
N LEU A 55 10.23 14.37 -3.40
CA LEU A 55 11.26 15.28 -3.92
C LEU A 55 10.68 16.24 -4.98
N GLY A 56 9.78 15.77 -5.84
CA GLY A 56 9.08 16.60 -6.81
C GLY A 56 8.21 17.67 -6.16
N LEU A 57 7.39 17.28 -5.18
CA LEU A 57 6.58 18.20 -4.37
C LEU A 57 7.45 19.22 -3.61
N PHE A 58 8.55 18.77 -3.00
CA PHE A 58 9.50 19.66 -2.33
C PHE A 58 10.15 20.65 -3.30
N GLY A 59 10.53 20.20 -4.49
CA GLY A 59 11.07 21.06 -5.54
C GLY A 59 10.08 22.15 -5.97
N LEU A 60 8.81 21.79 -6.19
CA LEU A 60 7.73 22.74 -6.48
C LEU A 60 7.50 23.72 -5.33
N ALA A 61 7.54 23.24 -4.09
CA ALA A 61 7.41 24.08 -2.90
C ALA A 61 8.56 25.09 -2.79
N SER A 62 9.80 24.62 -2.94
CA SER A 62 11.01 25.44 -2.89
C SER A 62 11.03 26.50 -3.99
N PHE A 63 10.64 26.12 -5.21
CA PHE A 63 10.49 27.06 -6.33
C PHE A 63 9.43 28.13 -6.05
N THR A 64 8.26 27.72 -5.55
CA THR A 64 7.17 28.64 -5.20
C THR A 64 7.57 29.59 -4.08
N VAL A 65 8.27 29.10 -3.06
CA VAL A 65 8.83 29.91 -1.98
C VAL A 65 9.83 30.91 -2.56
N ALA A 66 10.81 30.46 -3.35
CA ALA A 66 11.82 31.33 -3.96
C ALA A 66 11.21 32.47 -4.79
N GLN A 67 10.15 32.18 -5.55
CA GLN A 67 9.45 33.14 -6.39
C GLN A 67 8.64 34.16 -5.55
N ARG A 68 8.05 33.72 -4.43
CA ARG A 68 7.30 34.58 -3.49
C ARG A 68 8.19 35.25 -2.43
N THR A 69 9.47 34.90 -2.29
CA THR A 69 10.39 35.45 -1.27
C THR A 69 10.46 36.98 -1.30
N LYS A 70 10.41 37.62 -2.48
CA LYS A 70 10.45 39.09 -2.60
C LYS A 70 9.21 39.75 -2.01
N GLU A 71 8.02 39.24 -2.32
CA GLU A 71 6.75 39.77 -1.78
C GLU A 71 6.63 39.51 -0.27
N ILE A 72 7.09 38.33 0.16
CA ILE A 72 7.12 37.91 1.56
C ILE A 72 8.09 38.79 2.37
N GLY A 73 9.27 39.09 1.83
CA GLY A 73 10.27 39.97 2.44
C GLY A 73 9.76 41.40 2.63
N ILE A 74 9.09 41.96 1.63
CA ILE A 74 8.48 43.30 1.71
C ILE A 74 7.36 43.34 2.77
N ARG A 75 6.46 42.35 2.76
CA ARG A 75 5.38 42.24 3.78
C ARG A 75 5.93 42.06 5.20
N LYS A 76 7.03 41.31 5.38
CA LYS A 76 7.65 41.07 6.69
C LYS A 76 8.31 42.31 7.27
N VAL A 77 8.93 43.15 6.43
CA VAL A 77 9.49 44.45 6.85
C VAL A 77 8.38 45.47 7.16
N LEU A 78 7.22 45.35 6.52
CA LEU A 78 6.02 46.15 6.79
C LEU A 78 5.18 45.65 7.99
N GLY A 79 5.66 44.67 8.76
CA GLY A 79 5.02 44.20 9.99
C GLY A 79 3.99 43.07 9.83
N ALA A 80 3.90 42.41 8.66
CA ALA A 80 2.99 41.28 8.48
C ALA A 80 3.44 40.04 9.28
N SER A 81 2.50 39.39 9.97
CA SER A 81 2.78 38.23 10.80
C SER A 81 3.16 36.97 9.98
N VAL A 82 4.17 36.25 10.46
CA VAL A 82 4.65 34.98 9.89
C VAL A 82 3.53 33.91 9.84
N ALA A 83 2.54 34.02 10.73
CA ALA A 83 1.38 33.15 10.81
C ALA A 83 0.54 33.13 9.52
N ASN A 84 0.36 34.28 8.85
CA ASN A 84 -0.44 34.34 7.63
C ASN A 84 0.23 33.63 6.45
N LEU A 85 1.56 33.60 6.42
CA LEU A 85 2.34 32.91 5.40
C LEU A 85 2.31 31.41 5.60
N LEU A 86 2.48 30.96 6.85
CA LEU A 86 2.32 29.55 7.20
C LEU A 86 0.90 29.07 6.91
N MET A 87 -0.12 29.87 7.20
CA MET A 87 -1.52 29.52 6.93
C MET A 87 -1.82 29.44 5.42
N LEU A 88 -1.27 30.34 4.61
CA LEU A 88 -1.43 30.28 3.15
C LEU A 88 -0.77 29.03 2.57
N LEU A 89 0.45 28.72 3.02
CA LEU A 89 1.20 27.55 2.56
C LEU A 89 0.51 26.26 2.98
N LEU A 90 0.14 26.12 4.26
CA LEU A 90 -0.60 24.96 4.77
C LEU A 90 -1.95 24.77 4.07
N LYS A 91 -2.64 25.85 3.70
CA LYS A 91 -3.92 25.77 2.98
C LYS A 91 -3.75 25.28 1.55
N GLU A 92 -2.70 25.72 0.84
CA GLU A 92 -2.40 25.23 -0.51
C GLU A 92 -2.10 23.71 -0.49
N PHE A 93 -1.33 23.23 0.49
CA PHE A 93 -1.07 21.79 0.65
C PHE A 93 -2.30 21.01 1.11
N ALA A 94 -3.05 21.51 2.10
CA ALA A 94 -4.25 20.84 2.61
C ALA A 94 -5.30 20.64 1.52
N LEU A 95 -5.47 21.60 0.61
CA LEU A 95 -6.39 21.47 -0.52
C LEU A 95 -5.97 20.32 -1.46
N LEU A 96 -4.68 20.21 -1.78
CA LEU A 96 -4.16 19.11 -2.59
C LEU A 96 -4.33 17.74 -1.90
N VAL A 97 -4.12 17.67 -0.58
CA VAL A 97 -4.31 16.44 0.20
C VAL A 97 -5.78 16.02 0.24
N ILE A 98 -6.71 16.97 0.37
CA ILE A 98 -8.15 16.70 0.34
C ILE A 98 -8.57 16.16 -1.03
N VAL A 99 -8.12 16.80 -2.11
CA VAL A 99 -8.41 16.33 -3.48
C VAL A 99 -7.83 14.94 -3.73
N ALA A 100 -6.62 14.68 -3.26
CA ALA A 100 -6.00 13.35 -3.35
C ALA A 100 -6.81 12.29 -2.60
N ASN A 101 -7.25 12.57 -1.36
CA ASN A 101 -8.08 11.64 -0.58
C ASN A 101 -9.45 11.38 -1.22
N LEU A 102 -10.07 12.41 -1.81
CA LEU A 102 -11.34 12.26 -2.52
C LEU A 102 -11.26 11.31 -3.72
N ILE A 103 -10.10 11.18 -4.35
CA ILE A 103 -9.87 10.25 -5.47
C ILE A 103 -9.38 8.90 -4.95
N ALA A 104 -8.52 8.90 -3.94
CA ALA A 104 -7.92 7.69 -3.38
C ALA A 104 -8.95 6.79 -2.67
N TRP A 105 -9.87 7.36 -1.87
CA TRP A 105 -10.85 6.56 -1.13
C TRP A 105 -11.80 5.75 -2.03
N PRO A 106 -12.44 6.32 -3.08
CA PRO A 106 -13.27 5.54 -4.00
C PRO A 106 -12.49 4.47 -4.75
N LEU A 107 -11.26 4.79 -5.17
CA LEU A 107 -10.40 3.86 -5.90
C LEU A 107 -9.98 2.68 -5.03
N ALA A 108 -9.59 2.97 -3.78
CA ALA A 108 -9.25 1.95 -2.78
C ALA A 108 -10.46 1.09 -2.42
N TRP A 109 -11.64 1.71 -2.21
CA TRP A 109 -12.89 0.98 -1.99
C TRP A 109 -13.20 0.01 -3.14
N TYR A 110 -13.14 0.50 -4.38
CA TYR A 110 -13.41 -0.32 -5.56
C TYR A 110 -12.42 -1.48 -5.69
N GLY A 111 -11.12 -1.22 -5.52
CA GLY A 111 -10.08 -2.25 -5.58
C GLY A 111 -10.24 -3.31 -4.49
N MET A 112 -10.52 -2.89 -3.25
CA MET A 112 -10.75 -3.81 -2.12
C MET A 112 -12.04 -4.62 -2.29
N ASN A 113 -13.13 -4.03 -2.78
CA ASN A 113 -14.36 -4.78 -3.05
C ASN A 113 -14.18 -5.81 -4.16
N ALA A 114 -13.47 -5.45 -5.24
CA ALA A 114 -13.16 -6.39 -6.31
C ALA A 114 -12.31 -7.56 -5.79
N TRP A 115 -11.30 -7.28 -4.97
CA TRP A 115 -10.42 -8.29 -4.40
C TRP A 115 -11.13 -9.19 -3.36
N LEU A 116 -11.96 -8.61 -2.48
CA LEU A 116 -12.71 -9.36 -1.47
C LEU A 116 -13.89 -10.14 -2.05
N GLY A 117 -14.32 -9.83 -3.29
CA GLY A 117 -15.36 -10.58 -3.99
C GLY A 117 -15.01 -12.04 -4.26
N ASP A 118 -13.71 -12.34 -4.43
CA ASP A 118 -13.19 -13.68 -4.71
C ASP A 118 -13.04 -14.56 -3.45
N PHE A 119 -13.24 -13.98 -2.24
CA PHE A 119 -13.14 -14.71 -0.98
C PHE A 119 -14.52 -15.02 -0.38
N ALA A 120 -14.72 -16.28 0.03
CA ALA A 120 -15.96 -16.74 0.67
C ALA A 120 -16.21 -16.12 2.07
N TYR A 121 -15.17 -15.61 2.72
CA TYR A 121 -15.23 -14.90 4.00
C TYR A 121 -14.86 -13.42 3.78
N ARG A 122 -15.84 -12.52 3.84
CA ARG A 122 -15.68 -11.09 3.50
C ARG A 122 -15.61 -10.28 4.79
N VAL A 123 -14.66 -9.35 4.87
CA VAL A 123 -14.63 -8.33 5.92
C VAL A 123 -15.38 -7.11 5.39
N ASP A 124 -16.44 -6.70 6.08
CA ASP A 124 -17.10 -5.43 5.79
C ASP A 124 -16.14 -4.28 6.13
N ILE A 125 -15.65 -3.61 5.09
CA ILE A 125 -14.79 -2.45 5.27
C ILE A 125 -15.69 -1.30 5.73
N GLY A 126 -15.58 -0.93 7.01
CA GLY A 126 -16.26 0.25 7.51
C GLY A 126 -15.63 1.52 6.95
N TRP A 127 -16.45 2.54 6.70
CA TRP A 127 -16.01 3.88 6.25
C TRP A 127 -14.94 4.52 7.17
N TRP A 128 -14.87 4.08 8.43
CA TRP A 128 -13.88 4.52 9.42
C TRP A 128 -12.42 4.21 9.03
N VAL A 129 -12.19 3.17 8.22
CA VAL A 129 -10.83 2.81 7.75
C VAL A 129 -10.26 3.92 6.86
N PHE A 130 -11.11 4.52 6.02
CA PHE A 130 -10.71 5.64 5.16
C PHE A 130 -10.50 6.93 5.97
N ALA A 131 -11.32 7.15 7.00
CA ALA A 131 -11.16 8.29 7.90
C ALA A 131 -9.86 8.21 8.72
N LEU A 132 -9.46 7.02 9.21
CA LEU A 132 -8.17 6.83 9.89
C LEU A 132 -6.97 6.90 8.94
N ALA A 133 -7.14 6.48 7.68
CA ALA A 133 -6.07 6.52 6.69
C ALA A 133 -5.82 7.93 6.12
N GLY A 134 -6.81 8.82 6.14
CA GLY A 134 -6.71 10.19 5.60
C GLY A 134 -6.54 11.30 6.65
N GLY A 135 -6.47 10.97 7.94
CA GLY A 135 -6.26 11.89 9.07
C GLY A 135 -4.81 12.06 9.48
#